data_AF-A0A6G0WXF9-F1
#
_entry.id   AF-A0A6G0WXF9-F1
#
_cell.length_a   1.000
_cell.length_b   1.000
_cell.length_c   1.000
_cell.angle_alpha   90.00
_cell.angle_beta   90.00
_cell.angle_gamma   90.00
#
_symmetry.space_group_name_H-M   'P 1'
#
loop_
_entity.id
_entity.type
_entity.pdbx_description
1 polymer ?
#
loop_
_entity_poly.entity_id
_entity_poly.type
_entity_poly.pdbx_seq_one_letter_code
_entity_poly.pdbx_strand_id
1 'polypeptide(L)'
;MAASSPPSVTPSKQQTEEIDVHEERCASPPSSVKNAEIPASTAVDVSETVDAQAVRPIRSKRPRISSCQRNSEAKKKSLCFSSATTFVFPLDYGGSAIPETAGPPIGLAAHHVDSTTIDISSISRPPRSGVQRFSRLERVRMLKAAKYTGRDIACFCSEATDIRSSREETQEQWIRSHKDFRCAV
;
A
#
# COMPACT_ATOMS: atom_id res chain seq x y z
N MET A 1 47.47 -44.80 -25.92
CA MET A 1 47.57 -44.39 -24.50
C MET A 1 48.36 -43.10 -24.43
N ALA A 2 47.67 -41.97 -24.25
CA ALA A 2 48.28 -40.69 -23.87
C ALA A 2 47.21 -39.90 -23.13
N ALA A 3 47.38 -39.77 -21.82
CA ALA A 3 46.50 -39.04 -20.93
C ALA A 3 46.88 -37.55 -20.97
N SER A 4 45.91 -36.67 -21.25
CA SER A 4 46.07 -35.23 -21.08
C SER A 4 45.26 -34.78 -19.87
N SER A 5 45.98 -34.28 -18.87
CA SER A 5 45.47 -33.76 -17.61
C SER A 5 44.69 -32.44 -17.77
N PRO A 6 43.74 -32.14 -16.88
CA PRO A 6 43.01 -30.87 -16.89
C PRO A 6 43.77 -29.73 -16.20
N PRO A 7 43.59 -28.46 -16.62
CA PRO A 7 44.19 -27.30 -15.97
C PRO A 7 43.45 -26.90 -14.68
N SER A 8 44.26 -26.58 -13.67
CA SER A 8 43.92 -26.03 -12.37
C SER A 8 43.41 -24.59 -12.47
N VAL A 9 42.24 -24.31 -11.89
CA VAL A 9 41.72 -22.96 -11.70
C VAL A 9 41.92 -22.56 -10.23
N THR A 10 42.73 -21.55 -10.01
CA THR A 10 42.96 -20.91 -8.71
C THR A 10 41.88 -19.83 -8.45
N PRO A 11 41.38 -19.66 -7.21
CA PRO A 11 40.41 -18.62 -6.88
C PRO A 11 41.09 -17.25 -6.69
N SER A 12 40.60 -16.25 -7.43
CA SER A 12 40.97 -14.84 -7.27
C SER A 12 40.46 -14.27 -5.95
N LYS A 13 41.33 -13.46 -5.34
CA LYS A 13 41.18 -12.79 -4.06
C LYS A 13 40.02 -11.78 -4.05
N GLN A 14 39.39 -11.72 -2.89
CA GLN A 14 38.42 -10.74 -2.43
C GLN A 14 39.00 -9.31 -2.53
N GLN A 15 38.21 -8.38 -3.03
CA GLN A 15 38.44 -6.95 -2.83
C GLN A 15 37.20 -6.38 -2.14
N THR A 16 37.35 -6.19 -0.83
CA THR A 16 36.40 -5.49 0.03
C THR A 16 36.65 -4.00 -0.17
N GLU A 17 35.79 -3.33 -0.93
CA GLU A 17 35.78 -1.87 -0.91
C GLU A 17 34.95 -1.42 0.30
N GLU A 18 35.64 -0.81 1.25
CA GLU A 18 35.03 -0.01 2.31
C GLU A 18 34.30 1.18 1.69
N ILE A 19 33.01 1.26 1.94
CA ILE A 19 32.19 2.40 1.56
C ILE A 19 32.15 3.32 2.77
N ASP A 20 32.93 4.38 2.70
CA ASP A 20 33.01 5.46 3.66
C ASP A 20 31.64 6.16 3.75
N VAL A 21 30.96 6.00 4.89
CA VAL A 21 29.68 6.68 5.18
C VAL A 21 30.03 8.04 5.80
N HIS A 22 30.14 9.06 4.96
CA HIS A 22 30.11 10.44 5.43
C HIS A 22 28.71 10.74 5.97
N GLU A 23 28.64 10.79 7.30
CA GLU A 23 27.54 11.27 8.13
C GLU A 23 27.35 12.78 7.93
N GLU A 24 26.64 13.17 6.86
CA GLU A 24 26.15 14.54 6.70
C GLU A 24 24.90 14.73 7.57
N ARG A 25 25.20 15.24 8.76
CA ARG A 25 24.32 15.74 9.81
C ARG A 25 23.34 16.79 9.25
N CYS A 26 22.05 16.45 9.15
CA CYS A 26 21.01 17.42 8.84
C CYS A 26 20.92 18.48 9.95
N ALA A 27 21.40 19.68 9.63
CA ALA A 27 21.33 20.86 10.47
C ALA A 27 19.87 21.30 10.70
N SER A 28 19.55 21.62 11.94
CA SER A 28 18.28 22.25 12.35
C SER A 28 18.24 23.71 11.88
N PRO A 29 17.08 24.26 11.47
CA PRO A 29 16.97 25.68 11.15
C PRO A 29 16.90 26.56 12.42
N PRO A 30 17.55 27.74 12.44
CA PRO A 30 17.47 28.67 13.56
C PRO A 30 16.16 29.46 13.58
N SER A 31 15.79 29.82 14.81
CA SER A 31 14.64 30.63 15.20
C SER A 31 14.81 32.12 14.87
N SER A 32 13.66 32.80 14.81
CA SER A 32 13.42 34.25 14.97
C SER A 32 13.45 35.15 13.74
N VAL A 33 12.25 35.57 13.29
CA VAL A 33 12.03 36.93 12.76
C VAL A 33 10.68 37.49 13.26
N LYS A 34 10.81 38.39 14.24
CA LYS A 34 10.20 39.72 14.47
C LYS A 34 8.71 39.98 14.13
N ASN A 35 8.04 40.40 15.20
CA ASN A 35 6.72 41.03 15.30
C ASN A 35 6.46 42.16 14.28
N ALA A 36 5.27 42.15 13.69
CA ALA A 36 4.60 43.32 13.17
C ALA A 36 3.20 43.39 13.79
N GLU A 37 2.95 44.53 14.44
CA GLU A 37 1.76 44.92 15.19
C GLU A 37 0.67 45.43 14.23
N ILE A 38 -0.58 44.94 14.38
CA ILE A 38 -1.79 45.52 13.77
C ILE A 38 -2.93 45.44 14.81
N PRO A 39 -3.75 46.50 14.97
CA PRO A 39 -4.56 46.76 16.17
C PRO A 39 -5.95 46.08 16.21
N ALA A 40 -6.55 46.21 17.40
CA ALA A 40 -7.76 45.60 17.91
C ALA A 40 -9.11 46.02 17.28
N SER A 41 -10.15 45.24 17.65
CA SER A 41 -11.60 45.33 17.36
C SER A 41 -12.01 44.49 16.15
N THR A 42 -12.93 43.53 16.22
CA THR A 42 -14.19 43.50 16.98
C THR A 42 -14.62 42.04 17.14
N ALA A 43 -15.17 41.70 18.31
CA ALA A 43 -15.75 40.40 18.59
C ALA A 43 -16.96 40.13 17.68
N VAL A 44 -16.94 39.00 16.98
CA VAL A 44 -18.13 38.29 16.51
C VAL A 44 -18.01 36.84 16.99
N ASP A 45 -18.73 36.59 18.07
CA ASP A 45 -19.14 35.28 18.53
C ASP A 45 -20.03 34.65 17.46
N VAL A 46 -19.50 33.65 16.75
CA VAL A 46 -20.30 32.66 16.03
C VAL A 46 -19.77 31.29 16.44
N SER A 47 -20.37 30.76 17.49
CA SER A 47 -20.34 29.36 17.82
C SER A 47 -20.99 28.57 16.68
N GLU A 48 -20.20 28.04 15.76
CA GLU A 48 -20.65 27.01 14.82
C GLU A 48 -19.95 25.70 15.17
N THR A 49 -20.59 24.99 16.09
CA THR A 49 -20.41 23.56 16.32
C THR A 49 -20.77 22.82 15.04
N VAL A 50 -19.81 22.61 14.15
CA VAL A 50 -19.96 21.61 13.08
C VAL A 50 -19.89 20.24 13.72
N ASP A 51 -21.07 19.75 14.07
CA ASP A 51 -21.36 18.40 14.51
C ASP A 51 -20.56 17.41 13.67
N ALA A 52 -19.64 16.70 14.32
CA ALA A 52 -19.10 15.45 13.83
C ALA A 52 -20.26 14.48 13.68
N GLN A 53 -20.93 14.53 12.53
CA GLN A 53 -21.92 13.53 12.15
C GLN A 53 -21.16 12.22 12.03
N ALA A 54 -21.23 11.42 13.09
CA ALA A 54 -20.85 10.03 13.08
C ALA A 54 -21.54 9.37 11.88
N VAL A 55 -20.79 9.08 10.82
CA VAL A 55 -21.25 8.29 9.69
C VAL A 55 -21.62 6.93 10.26
N ARG A 56 -22.90 6.75 10.54
CA ARG A 56 -23.44 5.50 11.06
C ARG A 56 -23.14 4.45 10.00
N PRO A 57 -22.57 3.29 10.35
CA PRO A 57 -22.42 2.23 9.37
C PRO A 57 -23.81 1.93 8.82
N ILE A 58 -23.94 1.96 7.48
CA ILE A 58 -25.16 1.53 6.79
C ILE A 58 -25.27 0.03 7.03
N ARG A 59 -25.77 -0.34 8.21
CA ARG A 59 -26.18 -1.69 8.53
C ARG A 59 -27.56 -1.82 7.89
N SER A 60 -27.56 -1.93 6.57
CA SER A 60 -28.75 -2.32 5.83
C SER A 60 -29.25 -3.61 6.48
N LYS A 61 -30.45 -3.55 7.07
CA LYS A 61 -31.15 -4.75 7.54
C LYS A 61 -31.47 -5.55 6.28
N ARG A 62 -30.50 -6.31 5.78
CA ARG A 62 -30.68 -7.23 4.66
C ARG A 62 -31.83 -8.14 5.09
N PRO A 63 -32.97 -8.14 4.38
CA PRO A 63 -34.07 -9.01 4.74
C PRO A 63 -33.56 -10.44 4.76
N ARG A 64 -33.56 -11.07 5.94
CA ARG A 64 -33.48 -12.54 6.01
C ARG A 64 -34.78 -13.02 5.43
N ILE A 65 -34.76 -13.41 4.16
CA ILE A 65 -35.90 -14.00 3.47
C ILE A 65 -36.17 -15.32 4.19
N SER A 66 -37.07 -15.28 5.17
CA SER A 66 -37.66 -16.45 5.79
C SER A 66 -38.37 -17.25 4.70
N SER A 67 -38.08 -18.54 4.65
CA SER A 67 -38.60 -19.50 3.68
C SER A 67 -40.14 -19.58 3.73
N CYS A 68 -40.82 -18.75 2.94
CA CYS A 68 -42.15 -19.07 2.47
C CYS A 68 -42.02 -19.97 1.24
N GLN A 69 -42.52 -21.19 1.38
CA GLN A 69 -42.62 -22.18 0.31
C GLN A 69 -43.39 -21.56 -0.85
N ARG A 70 -42.68 -21.19 -1.92
CA ARG A 70 -43.29 -20.82 -3.21
C ARG A 70 -43.26 -22.04 -4.10
N ASN A 71 -44.41 -22.68 -4.21
CA ASN A 71 -44.69 -23.64 -5.26
C ASN A 71 -44.90 -22.85 -6.56
N SER A 72 -43.81 -22.65 -7.30
CA SER A 72 -43.75 -22.30 -8.73
C SER A 72 -42.29 -22.42 -9.13
N GLU A 73 -42.02 -23.03 -10.28
CA GLU A 73 -40.68 -23.20 -10.86
C GLU A 73 -40.05 -21.86 -11.27
N ALA A 74 -39.89 -20.93 -10.33
CA ALA A 74 -39.20 -19.69 -10.53
C ALA A 74 -37.72 -20.01 -10.67
N LYS A 75 -37.25 -20.14 -11.93
CA LYS A 75 -35.84 -20.30 -12.27
C LYS A 75 -35.02 -19.30 -11.45
N LYS A 76 -34.16 -19.84 -10.59
CA LYS A 76 -33.23 -19.04 -9.78
C LYS A 76 -32.40 -18.20 -10.76
N LYS A 77 -32.50 -16.89 -10.69
CA LYS A 77 -31.66 -15.98 -11.48
C LYS A 77 -30.22 -16.22 -11.05
N SER A 78 -29.36 -16.62 -11.99
CA SER A 78 -27.92 -16.76 -11.77
C SER A 78 -27.17 -15.75 -12.63
N LEU A 79 -26.01 -15.32 -12.13
CA LEU A 79 -25.08 -14.48 -12.86
C LEU A 79 -23.97 -15.38 -13.40
N CYS A 80 -23.66 -15.23 -14.68
CA CYS A 80 -22.52 -15.88 -15.33
C CYS A 80 -21.62 -14.80 -15.93
N PHE A 81 -20.31 -14.91 -15.72
CA PHE A 81 -19.33 -14.05 -16.36
C PHE A 81 -18.87 -14.72 -17.66
N SER A 82 -18.98 -14.02 -18.77
CA SER A 82 -18.54 -14.52 -20.08
C SER A 82 -17.14 -14.06 -20.44
N SER A 83 -16.70 -12.88 -20.01
CA SER A 83 -15.40 -12.33 -20.40
C SER A 83 -14.62 -11.77 -19.22
N ALA A 84 -13.29 -11.77 -19.37
CA ALA A 84 -12.36 -11.10 -18.49
C ALA A 84 -11.46 -10.19 -19.32
N THR A 85 -11.27 -8.95 -18.86
CA THR A 85 -10.31 -8.01 -19.44
C THR A 85 -9.16 -7.84 -18.46
N THR A 86 -7.94 -8.08 -18.94
CA THR A 86 -6.70 -7.91 -18.19
C THR A 86 -6.00 -6.67 -18.69
N PHE A 87 -5.69 -5.74 -17.78
CA PHE A 87 -4.91 -4.55 -18.09
C PHE A 87 -3.50 -4.69 -17.53
N VAL A 88 -2.49 -4.36 -18.34
CA VAL A 88 -1.08 -4.40 -17.95
C VAL A 88 -0.61 -2.99 -17.67
N PHE A 89 -0.16 -2.76 -16.44
CA PHE A 89 0.36 -1.47 -16.01
C PHE A 89 1.86 -1.55 -15.77
N PRO A 90 2.62 -0.52 -16.16
CA PRO A 90 4.00 -0.36 -15.71
C PRO A 90 4.08 -0.30 -14.18
N LEU A 91 5.23 -0.72 -13.66
CA LEU A 91 5.53 -0.58 -12.24
C LEU A 91 5.78 0.88 -11.88
N ASP A 92 5.22 1.31 -10.77
CA ASP A 92 5.37 2.69 -10.29
C ASP A 92 5.43 2.75 -8.75
N TYR A 93 5.68 3.93 -8.19
CA TYR A 93 5.45 4.21 -6.77
C TYR A 93 3.95 4.27 -6.47
N GLY A 94 3.52 3.79 -5.30
CA GLY A 94 2.11 3.87 -4.90
C GLY A 94 1.89 3.73 -3.40
N GLY A 95 1.56 4.84 -2.73
CA GLY A 95 1.35 4.90 -1.28
C GLY A 95 0.16 4.10 -0.72
N SER A 96 -0.70 3.53 -1.56
CA SER A 96 -1.78 2.65 -1.12
C SER A 96 -1.30 1.26 -0.73
N ALA A 97 -0.23 0.77 -1.37
CA ALA A 97 0.34 -0.56 -1.16
C ALA A 97 1.52 -0.53 -0.17
N ILE A 98 1.25 -0.06 1.04
CA ILE A 98 2.25 0.01 2.11
C ILE A 98 2.64 -1.41 2.55
N PRO A 99 3.91 -1.81 2.39
CA PRO A 99 4.36 -3.11 2.85
C PRO A 99 4.38 -3.16 4.37
N GLU A 100 4.03 -4.33 4.90
CA GLU A 100 4.16 -4.67 6.32
C GLU A 100 5.63 -4.62 6.77
N THR A 101 6.52 -5.10 5.90
CA THR A 101 7.97 -5.02 6.11
C THR A 101 8.54 -3.69 5.63
N ALA A 102 9.70 -3.31 6.16
CA ALA A 102 10.38 -2.07 5.78
C ALA A 102 10.72 -2.02 4.27
N GLY A 103 10.64 -0.82 3.69
CA GLY A 103 10.98 -0.57 2.28
C GLY A 103 9.99 0.35 1.59
N PRO A 104 10.31 0.78 0.35
CA PRO A 104 9.46 1.67 -0.39
C PRO A 104 8.17 0.94 -0.85
N PRO A 105 7.01 1.60 -0.89
CA PRO A 105 5.80 1.05 -1.47
C PRO A 105 5.94 0.93 -3.01
N ILE A 106 5.25 -0.04 -3.58
CA ILE A 106 5.25 -0.30 -5.04
C ILE A 106 3.80 -0.38 -5.45
N GLY A 107 3.47 0.35 -6.49
CA GLY A 107 2.16 0.37 -7.12
C GLY A 107 2.26 0.13 -8.62
N LEU A 108 1.16 0.49 -9.26
CA LEU A 108 0.99 0.47 -10.70
C LEU A 108 0.90 1.92 -11.18
N ALA A 109 1.39 2.19 -12.38
CA ALA A 109 1.27 3.51 -12.99
C ALA A 109 -0.19 3.90 -13.22
N ALA A 110 -0.44 5.19 -13.39
CA ALA A 110 -1.79 5.72 -13.63
C ALA A 110 -2.44 5.19 -14.93
N HIS A 111 -1.63 4.83 -15.92
CA HIS A 111 -2.08 4.38 -17.23
C HIS A 111 -1.56 2.99 -17.56
N HIS A 112 -2.42 2.15 -18.14
CA HIS A 112 -2.02 0.84 -18.66
C HIS A 112 -1.31 1.00 -20.01
N VAL A 113 -0.43 0.06 -20.32
CA VAL A 113 0.27 -0.02 -21.61
C VAL A 113 -0.35 -1.06 -22.54
N ASP A 114 -1.11 -2.00 -21.99
CA ASP A 114 -1.74 -3.07 -22.76
C ASP A 114 -3.05 -3.52 -22.11
N SER A 115 -3.94 -4.09 -22.91
CA SER A 115 -5.21 -4.67 -22.48
C SER A 115 -5.55 -5.90 -23.33
N THR A 116 -5.85 -7.02 -22.68
CA THR A 116 -6.26 -8.24 -23.35
C THR A 116 -7.61 -8.70 -22.81
N THR A 117 -8.56 -8.97 -23.70
CA THR A 117 -9.86 -9.52 -23.34
C THR A 117 -9.97 -10.97 -23.78
N ILE A 118 -10.37 -11.84 -22.87
CA ILE A 118 -10.58 -13.27 -23.12
C ILE A 118 -12.00 -13.68 -22.75
N ASP A 119 -12.52 -14.66 -23.48
CA ASP A 119 -13.75 -15.36 -23.11
C ASP A 119 -13.42 -16.40 -22.03
N ILE A 120 -14.05 -16.27 -20.87
CA ILE A 120 -13.87 -17.16 -19.71
C ILE A 120 -15.00 -18.16 -19.55
N SER A 121 -16.02 -18.13 -20.42
CA SER A 121 -17.14 -19.08 -20.38
C SER A 121 -16.70 -20.53 -20.61
N SER A 122 -15.59 -20.73 -21.33
CA SER A 122 -15.03 -22.04 -21.68
C SER A 122 -13.87 -22.48 -20.78
N ILE A 123 -13.36 -21.62 -19.89
CA ILE A 123 -12.20 -21.93 -19.05
C ILE A 123 -12.64 -22.77 -17.85
N SER A 124 -12.32 -24.06 -17.88
CA SER A 124 -12.74 -25.02 -16.85
C SER A 124 -12.15 -24.71 -15.48
N ARG A 125 -10.86 -24.35 -15.39
CA ARG A 125 -10.17 -23.94 -14.15
C ARG A 125 -8.93 -23.08 -14.45
N PRO A 126 -8.85 -21.82 -14.01
CA PRO A 126 -7.62 -21.05 -14.14
C PRO A 126 -6.52 -21.64 -13.24
N PRO A 127 -5.24 -21.60 -13.67
CA PRO A 127 -4.13 -22.01 -12.82
C PRO A 127 -4.09 -21.15 -11.56
N ARG A 128 -3.98 -21.80 -10.40
CA ARG A 128 -3.84 -21.11 -9.10
C ARG A 128 -2.38 -20.70 -8.92
N SER A 129 -2.01 -19.58 -9.53
CA SER A 129 -0.77 -18.88 -9.19
C SER A 129 -1.02 -18.02 -7.95
N GLY A 130 -0.16 -18.14 -6.94
CA GLY A 130 -0.18 -17.26 -5.79
C GLY A 130 0.30 -15.84 -6.14
N VAL A 131 -0.06 -14.87 -5.31
CA VAL A 131 0.48 -13.51 -5.42
C VAL A 131 1.92 -13.52 -4.91
N GLN A 132 2.86 -13.10 -5.76
CA GLN A 132 4.26 -12.96 -5.38
C GLN A 132 4.44 -11.82 -4.38
N ARG A 133 5.22 -12.06 -3.32
CA ARG A 133 5.66 -11.03 -2.37
C ARG A 133 7.09 -10.63 -2.69
N PHE A 134 7.33 -9.32 -2.79
CA PHE A 134 8.67 -8.78 -3.05
C PHE A 134 9.37 -8.41 -1.73
N SER A 135 10.64 -8.77 -1.62
CA SER A 135 11.53 -8.38 -0.52
C SER A 135 11.93 -6.91 -0.61
N ARG A 136 12.41 -6.31 0.50
CA ARG A 136 12.86 -4.91 0.55
C ARG A 136 13.83 -4.55 -0.57
N LEU A 137 14.84 -5.40 -0.83
CA LEU A 137 15.86 -5.15 -1.84
C LEU A 137 15.33 -5.28 -3.27
N GLU A 138 14.48 -6.28 -3.53
CA GLU A 138 13.81 -6.41 -4.83
C GLU A 138 12.99 -5.16 -5.14
N ARG A 139 12.30 -4.62 -4.14
CA ARG A 139 11.48 -3.41 -4.31
C ARG A 139 12.32 -2.19 -4.71
N VAL A 140 13.45 -2.01 -4.04
CA VAL A 140 14.40 -0.94 -4.39
C VAL A 140 14.94 -1.15 -5.81
N ARG A 141 15.27 -2.38 -6.20
CA ARG A 141 15.74 -2.70 -7.56
C ARG A 141 14.67 -2.38 -8.61
N MET A 142 13.42 -2.75 -8.35
CA MET A 142 12.29 -2.47 -9.25
C MET A 142 12.09 -0.97 -9.46
N LEU A 143 12.12 -0.17 -8.38
CA LEU A 143 11.98 1.28 -8.50
C LEU A 143 13.18 1.95 -9.18
N LYS A 144 14.40 1.47 -8.94
CA LYS A 144 15.57 1.93 -9.69
C LYS A 144 15.45 1.61 -11.18
N ALA A 145 14.93 0.43 -11.54
CA ALA A 145 14.65 0.07 -12.92
C ALA A 145 13.59 0.99 -13.56
N ALA A 146 12.60 1.41 -12.77
CA ALA A 146 11.60 2.42 -13.13
C ALA A 146 12.11 3.88 -13.09
N LYS A 147 13.44 4.09 -13.00
CA LYS A 147 14.12 5.39 -13.07
C LYS A 147 13.91 6.32 -11.87
N TYR A 148 13.46 5.80 -10.73
CA TYR A 148 13.47 6.54 -9.47
C TYR A 148 14.89 6.68 -8.92
N THR A 149 15.20 7.86 -8.38
CA THR A 149 16.51 8.12 -7.78
C THR A 149 16.59 7.51 -6.37
N GLY A 150 17.82 7.33 -5.86
CA GLY A 150 18.02 6.87 -4.48
C GLY A 150 17.40 7.81 -3.44
N ARG A 151 17.38 9.12 -3.73
CA ARG A 151 16.75 10.14 -2.88
C ARG A 151 15.23 9.96 -2.82
N ASP A 152 14.58 9.77 -3.97
CA ASP A 152 13.13 9.55 -4.02
C ASP A 152 12.75 8.27 -3.28
N ILE A 153 13.50 7.19 -3.50
CA ILE A 153 13.28 5.91 -2.82
C ILE A 153 13.42 6.04 -1.30
N ALA A 154 14.37 6.84 -0.82
CA ALA A 154 14.51 7.12 0.61
C ALA A 154 13.30 7.91 1.15
N CYS A 155 12.84 8.93 0.41
CA CYS A 155 11.62 9.68 0.74
C CYS A 155 10.41 8.75 0.86
N PHE A 156 10.23 7.85 -0.11
CA PHE A 156 9.16 6.85 -0.11
C PHE A 156 9.23 5.88 1.09
N CYS A 157 10.43 5.54 1.56
CA CYS A 157 10.59 4.72 2.75
C CYS A 157 10.17 5.45 4.03
N SER A 158 10.48 6.74 4.12
CA SER A 158 10.07 7.59 5.24
C SER A 158 8.55 7.72 5.26
N GLU A 159 7.94 8.11 4.14
CA GLU A 159 6.49 8.22 4.01
C GLU A 159 5.77 6.91 4.39
N ALA A 160 6.29 5.76 3.92
CA ALA A 160 5.71 4.47 4.26
C ALA A 160 5.80 4.14 5.76
N THR A 161 6.81 4.68 6.45
CA THR A 161 6.95 4.54 7.91
C THR A 161 5.91 5.40 8.61
N ASP A 162 5.77 6.66 8.20
CA ASP A 162 4.79 7.59 8.77
C ASP A 162 3.36 7.06 8.63
N ILE A 163 3.03 6.48 7.46
CA ILE A 163 1.72 5.87 7.23
C ILE A 163 1.51 4.64 8.12
N ARG A 164 2.54 3.82 8.36
CA ARG A 164 2.41 2.67 9.28
C ARG A 164 2.16 3.14 10.71
N SER A 165 2.94 4.10 11.20
CA SER A 165 2.77 4.66 12.53
C SER A 165 1.39 5.29 12.69
N SER A 166 0.93 6.08 11.72
CA SER A 166 -0.43 6.66 11.75
C SER A 166 -1.54 5.60 11.80
N ARG A 167 -1.39 4.49 11.07
CA ARG A 167 -2.35 3.37 11.10
C ARG A 167 -2.35 2.65 12.44
N GLU A 168 -1.17 2.43 13.01
CA GLU A 168 -1.02 1.79 14.32
C GLU A 168 -1.66 2.66 15.41
N GLU A 169 -1.37 3.95 15.45
CA GLU A 169 -1.98 4.90 16.39
C GLU A 169 -3.51 4.91 16.28
N THR A 170 -4.05 4.95 15.05
CA THR A 170 -5.49 4.92 14.82
C THR A 170 -6.10 3.61 15.31
N GLN A 171 -5.42 2.49 15.07
CA GLN A 171 -5.85 1.17 15.52
C GLN A 171 -5.83 1.08 17.06
N GLU A 172 -4.80 1.58 17.71
CA GLU A 172 -4.69 1.62 19.17
C GLU A 172 -5.77 2.48 19.80
N GLN A 173 -6.02 3.68 19.25
CA GLN A 173 -7.12 4.55 19.67
C GLN A 173 -8.47 3.84 19.54
N TRP A 174 -8.71 3.18 18.41
CA TRP A 174 -9.94 2.42 18.18
C TRP A 174 -10.10 1.27 19.19
N ILE A 175 -9.04 0.49 19.42
CA ILE A 175 -9.03 -0.61 20.40
C ILE A 175 -9.31 -0.07 21.80
N ARG A 176 -8.66 1.02 22.21
CA ARG A 176 -8.84 1.65 23.52
C ARG A 176 -10.29 2.07 23.72
N SER A 177 -10.86 2.85 22.80
CA SER A 177 -12.25 3.27 22.88
C SER A 177 -13.24 2.09 22.92
N HIS A 178 -13.01 1.02 22.16
CA HIS A 178 -13.91 -0.14 22.12
C HIS A 178 -13.74 -1.09 23.31
N LYS A 179 -12.57 -1.11 23.96
CA LYS A 179 -12.35 -1.83 25.21
C LYS A 179 -13.13 -1.17 26.35
N ASP A 180 -13.16 0.16 26.36
CA ASP A 180 -13.92 0.95 27.35
C ASP A 180 -15.44 0.66 27.26
N PHE A 181 -15.97 0.34 26.08
CA PHE A 181 -17.37 -0.09 25.91
C PHE A 181 -17.69 -1.51 26.41
N ARG A 182 -16.70 -2.42 26.53
CA ARG A 182 -16.93 -3.80 26.98
C ARG A 182 -16.72 -4.02 28.48
N CYS A 183 -16.09 -3.08 29.19
CA CYS A 183 -15.89 -3.17 30.64
C CYS A 183 -16.94 -2.41 31.47
N ALA A 184 -17.95 -1.81 30.83
CA ALA A 184 -19.01 -1.04 31.48
C ALA A 184 -20.33 -1.81 31.65
N VAL A 185 -20.32 -3.15 31.52
CA VAL A 185 -21.49 -4.03 31.78
C VAL A 185 -21.18 -4.95 32.95
#